data_AF-A0A1Y0Y0I4-F1
#
_entry.id   AF-A0A1Y0Y0I4-F1
#
_cell.length_a   1.000
_cell.length_b   1.000
_cell.length_c   1.000
_cell.angle_alpha   90.00
_cell.angle_beta   90.00
_cell.angle_gamma   90.00
#
_symmetry.space_group_name_H-M   'P 1'
#
loop_
_entity.id
_entity.type
_entity.pdbx_description
1 polymer ?
#
loop_
_entity_poly.entity_id
_entity_poly.type
_entity_poly.pdbx_seq_one_letter_code
_entity_poly.pdbx_strand_id
1 'polypeptide(L)'
;MGETLPDLMTLKDVLLKLKGIVGKTYLSRHLKDHPEYNGQPTHRRIGGKIVFYPEDLPRLIESLECRSKSSHAKEGKRYTSAEPSADRAYMKAQVQITRSMQRLTARKEKRNSGKKVFMESVPL
;
A
#
# COMPACT_ATOMS: atom_id res chain seq x y z
N MET A 1 24.78 28.93 -17.61
CA MET A 1 23.81 28.03 -18.26
C MET A 1 22.80 27.64 -17.21
N GLY A 2 21.51 27.96 -17.42
CA GLY A 2 20.49 27.71 -16.42
C GLY A 2 20.28 26.22 -16.25
N GLU A 3 20.63 25.68 -15.09
CA GLU A 3 20.30 24.32 -14.71
C GLU A 3 18.77 24.26 -14.56
N THR A 4 18.07 23.90 -15.63
CA THR A 4 16.67 23.50 -15.56
C THR A 4 16.63 22.26 -14.67
N LEU A 5 16.27 22.48 -13.40
CA LEU A 5 15.98 21.41 -12.45
C LEU A 5 15.10 20.38 -13.16
N PRO A 6 15.46 19.08 -13.15
CA PRO A 6 14.63 18.07 -13.78
C PRO A 6 13.25 18.14 -13.15
N ASP A 7 12.23 18.31 -13.99
CA ASP A 7 10.83 18.37 -13.56
C ASP A 7 10.42 16.97 -13.05
N LEU A 8 10.67 16.75 -11.76
CA LEU A 8 10.44 15.49 -11.09
C LEU A 8 8.94 15.29 -10.90
N MET A 9 8.41 14.26 -11.53
CA MET A 9 7.00 13.93 -11.44
C MET A 9 6.76 12.94 -10.30
N THR A 10 5.68 13.16 -9.55
CA THR A 10 5.23 12.20 -8.55
C THR A 10 4.30 11.15 -9.16
N LEU A 11 4.04 10.08 -8.42
CA LEU A 11 3.06 9.06 -8.80
C LEU A 11 1.67 9.66 -9.13
N LYS A 12 1.27 10.74 -8.44
CA LYS A 12 -0.02 11.40 -8.69
C LYS A 12 -0.02 12.09 -10.06
N ASP A 13 1.07 12.75 -10.41
CA ASP A 13 1.19 13.49 -11.67
C ASP A 13 1.25 12.54 -12.87
N VAL A 14 1.94 11.41 -12.70
CA VAL A 14 1.95 10.33 -13.70
C VAL A 14 0.55 9.72 -13.87
N LEU A 15 -0.18 9.46 -12.77
CA LEU A 15 -1.56 8.99 -12.86
C LEU A 15 -2.49 9.98 -13.58
N LEU A 16 -2.29 11.28 -13.36
CA LEU A 16 -3.03 12.34 -14.05
C LEU A 16 -2.72 12.32 -15.56
N LYS A 17 -1.43 12.21 -15.93
CA LYS A 17 -0.99 12.10 -17.34
C LYS A 17 -1.54 10.87 -18.02
N LEU A 18 -1.63 9.75 -17.30
CA LEU A 18 -2.18 8.50 -17.79
C LEU A 18 -3.71 8.50 -17.90
N LYS A 19 -4.41 9.60 -17.55
CA LYS A 19 -5.86 9.82 -17.76
C LYS A 19 -6.78 8.64 -17.38
N GLY A 20 -6.39 7.84 -16.37
CA GLY A 20 -7.17 6.69 -15.94
C GLY A 20 -7.04 5.41 -16.78
N ILE A 21 -6.09 5.35 -17.73
CA ILE A 21 -5.72 4.10 -18.45
C ILE A 21 -5.38 3.00 -17.44
N VAL A 22 -4.76 3.37 -16.32
CA VAL A 22 -4.34 2.45 -15.27
C VAL A 22 -4.63 3.01 -13.89
N GLY A 23 -5.20 2.17 -13.02
CA GLY A 23 -5.48 2.51 -11.63
C GLY A 23 -4.22 2.62 -10.78
N LYS A 24 -4.27 3.41 -9.70
CA LYS A 24 -3.15 3.59 -8.75
C LYS A 24 -2.61 2.26 -8.19
N THR A 25 -3.50 1.34 -7.84
CA THR A 25 -3.16 0.01 -7.31
C THR A 25 -2.39 -0.81 -8.34
N TYR A 26 -2.88 -0.81 -9.58
CA TYR A 26 -2.22 -1.49 -10.69
C TYR A 26 -0.83 -0.89 -10.95
N LEU A 27 -0.75 0.43 -11.10
CA LEU A 27 0.52 1.11 -11.35
C LEU A 27 1.54 0.84 -10.23
N SER A 28 1.12 0.92 -8.97
CA SER A 28 2.00 0.64 -7.83
C SER A 28 2.50 -0.81 -7.83
N ARG A 29 1.66 -1.76 -8.27
CA ARG A 29 2.04 -3.17 -8.41
C ARG A 29 3.01 -3.37 -9.56
N HIS A 30 2.71 -2.78 -10.72
CA HIS A 30 3.54 -2.83 -11.92
C HIS A 30 4.95 -2.31 -11.65
N LEU A 31 5.07 -1.14 -11.02
CA LEU A 31 6.37 -0.56 -10.65
C LEU A 31 7.15 -1.44 -9.68
N LYS A 32 6.46 -2.19 -8.82
CA LYS A 32 7.10 -3.14 -7.90
C LYS A 32 7.60 -4.39 -8.61
N ASP A 33 6.82 -4.90 -9.56
CA ASP A 33 7.14 -6.14 -10.29
C ASP A 33 8.15 -5.88 -11.43
N HIS A 34 8.17 -4.66 -11.97
CA HIS A 34 8.99 -4.23 -13.12
C HIS A 34 9.66 -2.88 -12.83
N PRO A 35 10.72 -2.85 -11.99
CA PRO A 35 11.44 -1.62 -11.69
C PRO A 35 12.24 -1.06 -12.88
N GLU A 36 12.57 -1.93 -13.84
CA GLU A 36 13.32 -1.60 -15.04
C GLU A 36 12.60 -2.12 -16.28
N TYR A 37 12.77 -1.41 -17.39
CA TYR A 37 12.28 -1.77 -18.71
C TYR A 37 13.42 -1.54 -19.72
N ASN A 38 13.72 -2.55 -20.53
CA ASN A 38 14.86 -2.55 -21.47
C ASN A 38 16.21 -2.18 -20.81
N GLY A 39 16.44 -2.66 -19.57
CA GLY A 39 17.68 -2.39 -18.81
C GLY A 39 17.80 -0.96 -18.28
N GLN A 40 16.72 -0.19 -18.31
CA GLN A 40 16.69 1.18 -17.80
C GLN A 40 15.61 1.35 -16.74
N PRO A 41 15.86 2.17 -15.70
CA PRO A 41 14.89 2.37 -14.63
C PRO A 41 13.63 3.05 -15.16
N THR A 42 12.46 2.56 -14.75
CA THR A 42 11.16 3.20 -15.05
C THR A 42 10.81 4.27 -14.03
N HIS A 43 11.45 4.23 -12.85
CA HIS A 43 11.24 5.17 -11.76
C HIS A 43 12.42 5.14 -10.80
N ARG A 44 12.50 6.14 -9.93
CA ARG A 44 13.49 6.18 -8.83
C ARG A 44 12.81 6.35 -7.49
N ARG A 45 13.56 6.05 -6.42
CA ARG A 45 13.13 6.29 -5.05
C ARG A 45 14.01 7.34 -4.39
N ILE A 46 13.42 8.45 -3.97
CA ILE A 46 14.10 9.53 -3.24
C ILE A 46 13.35 9.72 -1.92
N GLY A 47 14.02 9.50 -0.78
CA GLY A 47 13.43 9.68 0.55
C GLY A 47 12.15 8.86 0.79
N GLY A 48 12.08 7.64 0.23
CA GLY A 48 10.91 6.76 0.34
C GLY A 48 9.75 7.09 -0.61
N LYS A 49 9.86 8.15 -1.42
CA LYS A 49 8.88 8.51 -2.45
C LYS A 49 9.30 7.99 -3.80
N ILE A 50 8.32 7.51 -4.58
CA ILE A 50 8.52 7.16 -5.99
C ILE A 50 8.45 8.46 -6.81
N VAL A 51 9.49 8.68 -7.60
CA VAL A 51 9.62 9.82 -8.50
C VAL A 51 9.93 9.33 -9.91
N PHE A 52 9.50 10.11 -10.89
CA PHE A 52 9.67 9.82 -12.31
C PHE A 52 10.35 11.00 -12.96
N TYR A 53 11.39 10.73 -13.76
CA TYR A 53 11.91 11.74 -14.66
C TYR A 53 11.03 11.79 -15.91
N PRO A 54 10.94 12.95 -16.59
CA PRO A 54 10.19 13.06 -17.84
C PRO A 54 10.65 12.05 -18.90
N GLU A 55 11.93 11.70 -18.89
CA GLU A 55 12.55 10.70 -19.78
C GLU A 55 12.10 9.26 -19.48
N ASP A 56 11.68 8.96 -18.24
CA ASP A 56 11.25 7.62 -17.83
C ASP A 56 9.80 7.32 -18.23
N LEU A 57 9.02 8.37 -18.51
CA LEU A 57 7.58 8.29 -18.77
C LEU A 57 7.24 7.48 -20.04
N PRO A 58 7.88 7.72 -21.20
CA PRO A 58 7.66 6.90 -22.39
C PRO A 58 7.95 5.42 -22.15
N ARG A 59 9.06 5.10 -21.45
CA ARG A 59 9.42 3.73 -21.07
C ARG A 59 8.38 3.07 -20.18
N LEU A 60 7.85 3.82 -19.23
CA LEU A 60 6.75 3.37 -18.38
C LEU A 60 5.51 3.05 -19.24
N ILE A 61 5.13 3.94 -20.16
CA ILE A 61 3.97 3.74 -21.04
C ILE A 61 4.16 2.49 -21.90
N GLU A 62 5.31 2.32 -22.54
CA GLU A 62 5.63 1.12 -23.34
C GLU A 62 5.55 -0.15 -22.50
N SER A 63 6.09 -0.12 -21.27
CA SER A 63 6.02 -1.27 -20.36
C SER A 63 4.58 -1.65 -19.96
N LEU A 64 3.65 -0.69 -20.00
CA LEU A 64 2.22 -0.92 -19.73
C LEU A 64 1.50 -1.47 -20.96
N GLU A 65 1.86 -1.01 -22.16
CA GLU A 65 1.26 -1.41 -23.44
C GLU A 65 1.72 -2.80 -23.92
N CYS A 66 2.98 -3.16 -23.68
CA CYS A 66 3.55 -4.46 -24.06
C CYS A 66 2.91 -5.67 -23.36
N ARG A 67 2.06 -5.45 -22.35
CA ARG A 67 1.32 -6.53 -21.66
C ARG A 67 0.08 -7.03 -22.41
N SER A 68 -0.25 -6.47 -23.57
CA SER A 68 -1.50 -6.77 -24.28
C SER A 68 -1.59 -8.13 -24.99
N LYS A 69 -0.55 -9.00 -24.99
CA LYS A 69 -0.65 -10.27 -25.77
C LYS A 69 -0.16 -11.59 -25.17
N SER A 70 0.42 -11.72 -23.96
CA SER A 70 0.96 -13.06 -23.60
C SER A 70 1.11 -13.47 -22.13
N SER A 71 0.65 -12.71 -21.13
CA SER A 71 0.91 -13.09 -19.72
C SER A 71 -0.33 -13.12 -18.83
N HIS A 72 -1.34 -13.91 -19.22
CA HIS A 72 -2.14 -14.65 -18.24
C HIS A 72 -1.42 -15.93 -17.75
N ALA A 73 -0.26 -16.26 -18.32
CA ALA A 73 0.57 -17.37 -17.86
C ALA A 73 1.45 -16.92 -16.68
N LYS A 74 1.20 -17.55 -15.52
CA LYS A 74 1.84 -17.34 -14.19
C LYS A 74 1.10 -16.37 -13.28
N GLU A 75 -0.22 -16.53 -13.21
CA GLU A 75 -0.82 -16.62 -11.88
C GLU A 75 -0.12 -17.79 -11.18
N GLY A 76 0.92 -17.47 -10.39
CA GLY A 76 1.59 -18.48 -9.59
C GLY A 76 0.50 -19.22 -8.84
N LYS A 77 0.43 -20.55 -9.03
CA LYS A 77 -0.49 -21.43 -8.30
C LYS A 77 -0.43 -21.01 -6.84
N ARG A 78 -1.40 -20.20 -6.41
CA ARG A 78 -1.73 -20.11 -5.01
C ARG A 78 -2.31 -21.48 -4.78
N TYR A 79 -1.47 -22.39 -4.30
CA TYR A 79 -1.94 -23.58 -3.63
C TYR A 79 -3.02 -23.06 -2.69
N THR A 80 -4.27 -23.40 -3.01
CA THR A 80 -5.38 -23.23 -2.10
C THR A 80 -4.95 -24.07 -0.90
N SER A 81 -4.36 -23.40 0.09
CA SER A 81 -4.06 -23.98 1.38
C SER A 81 -5.32 -24.72 1.77
N ALA A 82 -5.19 -26.04 1.95
CA ALA A 82 -6.28 -26.94 2.27
C ALA A 82 -7.31 -26.24 3.16
N GLU A 83 -8.56 -26.33 2.74
CA GLU A 83 -9.72 -25.78 3.45
C GLU A 83 -9.52 -26.00 4.96
N PRO A 84 -9.44 -24.92 5.76
CA PRO A 84 -9.15 -25.10 7.17
C PRO A 84 -10.30 -25.92 7.77
N SER A 85 -9.99 -27.13 8.24
CA SER A 85 -10.94 -27.96 8.99
C SER A 85 -11.73 -27.10 9.97
N ALA A 86 -13.03 -27.36 10.10
CA ALA A 86 -13.98 -26.57 10.89
C ALA A 86 -13.43 -26.26 12.30
N ASP A 87 -12.72 -27.20 12.91
CA ASP A 87 -12.08 -27.04 14.22
C ASP A 87 -11.03 -25.93 14.25
N ARG A 88 -10.24 -25.81 13.18
CA ARG A 88 -9.18 -24.79 13.06
C ARG A 88 -9.77 -23.40 12.80
N ALA A 89 -10.90 -23.33 12.10
CA ALA A 89 -11.65 -22.11 11.90
C ALA A 89 -12.29 -21.64 13.22
N TYR A 90 -12.90 -22.57 13.97
CA TYR A 90 -13.50 -22.31 15.28
C TYR A 90 -12.47 -21.80 16.30
N MET A 91 -11.32 -22.47 16.42
CA MET A 91 -10.23 -22.04 17.31
C MET A 91 -9.72 -20.63 16.97
N LYS A 92 -9.56 -20.31 15.67
CA LYS A 92 -9.17 -18.96 15.24
C LYS A 92 -10.24 -17.92 15.58
N ALA A 93 -11.52 -18.24 15.43
CA ALA A 93 -12.62 -17.35 15.76
C ALA A 93 -12.64 -17.05 17.27
N GLN A 94 -12.48 -18.07 18.12
CA GLN A 94 -12.40 -17.88 19.58
C GLN A 94 -11.24 -16.95 19.97
N VAL A 95 -10.04 -17.16 19.42
CA VAL A 95 -8.88 -16.28 19.69
C VAL A 95 -9.16 -14.83 19.29
N GLN A 96 -9.84 -14.61 18.16
CA GLN A 96 -10.21 -13.26 17.73
C GLN A 96 -11.23 -12.60 18.66
N ILE A 97 -12.23 -13.35 19.14
CA ILE A 97 -13.23 -12.87 20.10
C ILE A 97 -12.56 -12.53 21.44
N THR A 98 -11.68 -13.37 21.95
CA THR A 98 -10.96 -13.08 23.20
C THR A 98 -10.10 -11.81 23.07
N ARG A 99 -9.40 -11.65 21.94
CA ARG A 99 -8.55 -10.47 21.70
C ARG A 99 -9.35 -9.19 21.54
N SER A 100 -10.54 -9.25 20.93
CA SER A 100 -11.42 -8.08 20.81
C SER A 100 -12.00 -7.69 22.17
N MET A 101 -12.41 -8.66 22.99
CA MET A 101 -12.91 -8.43 24.35
C MET A 101 -11.85 -7.78 25.27
N GLN A 102 -10.60 -8.26 25.24
CA GLN A 102 -9.49 -7.64 25.99
C GLN A 102 -9.24 -6.18 25.58
N ARG A 103 -9.40 -5.85 24.29
CA ARG A 103 -9.25 -4.47 23.82
C ARG A 103 -10.41 -3.57 24.28
N LEU A 104 -11.62 -4.12 24.44
CA LEU A 104 -12.78 -3.39 24.92
C LEU A 104 -12.69 -3.12 26.43
N THR A 105 -12.22 -4.08 27.23
CA THR A 105 -12.02 -3.89 28.67
C THR A 105 -10.92 -2.87 28.95
N ALA A 106 -9.78 -2.95 28.25
CA ALA A 106 -8.70 -1.96 28.37
C ALA A 106 -9.13 -0.53 27.97
N ARG A 107 -10.05 -0.39 27.00
CA ARG A 107 -10.64 0.91 26.63
C ARG A 107 -11.60 1.45 27.70
N LYS A 108 -12.31 0.57 28.41
CA LYS A 108 -13.25 0.95 29.47
C LYS A 108 -12.50 1.43 30.72
N GLU A 109 -11.38 0.79 31.08
CA GLU A 109 -10.53 1.22 32.19
C GLU A 109 -9.93 2.61 31.98
N LYS A 110 -9.40 2.91 30.77
CA LYS A 110 -8.86 4.25 30.45
C LYS A 110 -9.92 5.36 30.50
N ARG A 111 -11.20 5.06 30.21
CA ARG A 111 -12.28 6.05 30.34
C ARG A 111 -12.67 6.33 31.79
N ASN A 112 -12.51 5.37 32.70
CA ASN A 112 -12.81 5.55 34.12
C ASN A 112 -11.65 6.18 34.90
N SER A 113 -10.39 5.96 34.50
CA SER A 113 -9.23 6.60 35.16
C SER A 113 -9.12 8.10 34.84
N GLY A 114 -9.59 8.54 33.67
CA GLY A 114 -9.59 9.96 33.28
C GLY A 114 -10.67 10.81 33.98
N LYS A 115 -11.68 10.20 34.62
CA LYS A 115 -12.74 10.91 35.33
C LYS A 115 -12.44 11.16 36.81
N LYS A 116 -11.49 10.43 37.42
CA LYS A 116 -11.14 10.60 38.84
C LYS A 116 -10.09 11.68 39.12
N VAL A 117 -9.42 12.22 38.10
CA VAL A 117 -8.32 13.19 38.29
C VAL A 117 -8.81 14.66 38.26
N PHE A 118 -10.11 14.92 38.05
CA PHE A 118 -10.62 16.28 37.84
C PHE A 118 -11.49 16.85 38.99
N MET A 119 -11.53 16.21 40.16
CA MET A 119 -12.36 16.69 41.31
C MET A 119 -11.61 16.86 42.64
N GLU A 120 -10.27 16.96 42.64
CA GLU A 120 -9.52 17.33 43.85
C GLU A 120 -8.44 18.36 43.54
N SER A 121 -8.85 19.57 43.19
CA SER A 121 -8.03 20.77 43.36
C SER A 121 -8.84 22.03 43.09
N VAL A 122 -9.70 22.39 44.04
CA VAL A 122 -10.11 23.78 44.24
C VAL A 122 -9.80 24.13 45.70
N PRO A 123 -8.66 24.77 45.99
CA PRO A 123 -8.44 25.39 47.28
C PRO A 123 -9.12 26.76 47.33
N LEU A 124 -9.85 26.95 48.44
CA LEU A 124 -10.40 28.18 49.04
C LEU A 124 -11.56 28.89 48.32
#